data_AF-A0A939ETN3-F1
#
_entry.id   AF-A0A939ETN3-F1
#
_cell.length_a   1.000
_cell.length_b   1.000
_cell.length_c   1.000
_cell.angle_alpha   90.00
_cell.angle_beta   90.00
_cell.angle_gamma   90.00
#
_symmetry.space_group_name_H-M   'P 1'
#
loop_
_entity.id
_entity.type
_entity.pdbx_description
1 polymer ?
#
loop_
_entity_poly.entity_id
_entity_poly.type
_entity_poly.pdbx_seq_one_letter_code
_entity_poly.pdbx_strand_id
1 'polypeptide(L)'
;MLSIPLLSAPPVTAQPLAETDTYHVWPYQMRYLQAAQNIADGIFNTLDDDLEPSVLLLALCTAPDALVPTEAPPVHLEPANHGLDPARFTHALARGRELQLLSNLAGAVPRDGATQEMLSRRQEALGIRNAVQEQLDAHDENSIYQHVAGWPVPINDYYVLTLLRMRRKAMRAYPSLRPHRYYTDGKPLAPSLLVAAIYRFSEECAKTLSESEPGFGMLTRPRESEEILRAAGKSLLDTPAQALGAEPGAARLFNTLNTISSLRYEGAEGVGKLIMARRRHPNVEEVFALTCPTPLTDYRAVRKLLEMTTSDVSLLADSENVYALGRLVGEYDTTREDLFVINFINHFAWEFQHDGKVLMRTIYSQPSLPRSRVNRSRFRKDLKRTFQLTDPAKVERLWEVVLEASRQKHGTLLVVTTEALAEADRLKLQCTLIEPVPLTPLITRLVTSIDGAVLLDPESYCYSIGVILDGKASGRGTSTRGARYNSAIRYVETSPYPCLAIVVSEDGMVNVITKERLGEEE
;
A
#
# COMPACT_ATOMS: atom_id res chain seq x y z
N MET A 1 -31.80 36.76 -32.57
CA MET A 1 -31.22 36.84 -31.21
C MET A 1 -32.29 36.43 -30.23
N LEU A 2 -32.19 35.23 -29.68
CA LEU A 2 -33.09 34.72 -28.64
C LEU A 2 -32.19 34.29 -27.47
N SER A 3 -32.28 35.03 -26.37
CA SER A 3 -31.50 34.80 -25.15
C SER A 3 -32.08 33.62 -24.38
N ILE A 4 -31.23 32.61 -24.12
CA ILE A 4 -31.55 31.48 -23.24
C ILE A 4 -31.26 31.92 -21.80
N PRO A 5 -32.18 31.72 -20.84
CA PRO A 5 -31.91 32.04 -19.44
C PRO A 5 -30.97 30.99 -18.83
N LEU A 6 -29.92 31.47 -18.15
CA LEU A 6 -29.07 30.66 -17.28
C LEU A 6 -29.89 30.23 -16.06
N LEU A 7 -30.28 28.95 -16.02
CA LEU A 7 -30.76 28.29 -14.81
C LEU A 7 -29.55 28.07 -13.88
N SER A 8 -29.45 28.90 -12.84
CA SER A 8 -28.55 28.65 -11.72
C SER A 8 -28.97 27.36 -11.01
N ALA A 9 -28.05 26.41 -10.87
CA ALA A 9 -28.26 25.24 -10.01
C ALA A 9 -28.66 25.69 -8.60
N PRO A 10 -29.60 25.01 -7.93
CA PRO A 10 -29.97 25.36 -6.57
C PRO A 10 -28.75 25.18 -5.66
N PRO A 11 -28.60 25.99 -4.60
CA PRO A 11 -27.58 25.73 -3.59
C PRO A 11 -27.85 24.34 -3.00
N VAL A 12 -26.81 23.51 -2.97
CA VAL A 12 -26.83 22.23 -2.27
C VAL A 12 -26.94 22.56 -0.78
N THR A 13 -28.17 22.60 -0.27
CA THR A 13 -28.42 22.61 1.16
C THR A 13 -27.86 21.30 1.71
N ALA A 14 -26.86 21.38 2.57
CA ALA A 14 -26.39 20.23 3.34
C ALA A 14 -27.61 19.63 4.04
N GLN A 15 -27.99 18.42 3.65
CA GLN A 15 -28.99 17.67 4.39
C GLN A 15 -28.46 17.47 5.81
N PRO A 16 -29.20 17.84 6.86
CA PRO A 16 -28.84 17.44 8.21
C PRO A 16 -28.88 15.91 8.23
N LEU A 17 -27.73 15.29 8.51
CA LEU A 17 -27.67 13.88 8.88
C LEU A 17 -28.67 13.68 10.01
N ALA A 18 -29.58 12.72 9.84
CA ALA A 18 -30.53 12.36 10.88
C ALA A 18 -29.75 12.11 12.18
N GLU A 19 -30.04 12.91 13.20
CA GLU A 19 -29.52 12.72 14.56
C GLU A 19 -30.03 11.36 15.03
N THR A 20 -29.14 10.38 14.94
CA THR A 20 -29.27 9.16 15.73
C THR A 20 -28.89 9.54 17.14
N ASP A 21 -29.62 9.01 18.12
CA ASP A 21 -29.50 9.27 19.57
C ASP A 21 -28.19 8.67 20.14
N THR A 22 -27.07 8.88 19.45
CA THR A 22 -25.74 8.36 19.76
C THR A 22 -24.92 9.45 20.44
N TYR A 23 -24.43 9.15 21.65
CA TYR A 23 -23.53 10.02 22.39
C TYR A 23 -22.25 10.29 21.59
N HIS A 24 -21.88 11.57 21.44
CA HIS A 24 -20.66 11.99 20.77
C HIS A 24 -19.79 12.78 21.74
N VAL A 25 -18.49 12.48 21.78
CA VAL A 25 -17.52 13.16 22.67
C VAL A 25 -17.28 14.60 22.21
N TRP A 26 -17.38 14.88 20.91
CA TRP A 26 -17.34 16.23 20.34
C TRP A 26 -18.18 16.35 19.06
N PRO A 27 -18.60 17.56 18.63
CA PRO A 27 -19.58 17.74 17.56
C PRO A 27 -19.21 17.18 16.18
N TYR A 28 -17.92 17.09 15.86
CA TYR A 28 -17.43 16.67 14.54
C TYR A 28 -16.87 15.25 14.52
N GLN A 29 -17.17 14.44 15.54
CA GLN A 29 -16.66 13.07 15.70
C GLN A 29 -16.91 12.19 14.48
N MET A 30 -18.14 12.17 13.95
CA MET A 30 -18.46 11.35 12.78
C MET A 30 -17.76 11.82 11.51
N ARG A 31 -17.56 13.13 11.35
CA ARG A 31 -16.82 13.69 10.20
C ARG A 31 -15.35 13.30 10.27
N TYR A 32 -14.74 13.36 11.46
CA TYR A 32 -13.39 12.87 11.68
C TYR A 32 -13.29 11.38 11.33
N LEU A 33 -14.20 10.56 11.85
CA LEU A 33 -14.18 9.11 11.62
C LEU A 33 -14.27 8.78 10.13
N GLN A 34 -15.21 9.40 9.41
CA GLN A 34 -15.35 9.23 7.95
C GLN A 34 -14.09 9.64 7.21
N ALA A 35 -13.50 10.77 7.55
CA ALA A 35 -12.31 11.25 6.88
C ALA A 35 -11.08 10.38 7.20
N ALA A 36 -10.93 9.91 8.44
CA ALA A 36 -9.89 8.95 8.82
C ALA A 36 -10.07 7.61 8.10
N GLN A 37 -11.30 7.12 7.96
CA GLN A 37 -11.62 5.93 7.17
C GLN A 37 -11.24 6.11 5.70
N ASN A 38 -11.60 7.24 5.07
CA ASN A 38 -11.23 7.53 3.68
C ASN A 38 -9.71 7.55 3.47
N ILE A 39 -8.95 8.13 4.42
CA ILE A 39 -7.48 8.09 4.38
C ILE A 39 -6.98 6.65 4.53
N ALA A 40 -7.53 5.88 5.47
CA ALA A 40 -7.16 4.48 5.67
C ALA A 40 -7.44 3.64 4.41
N ASP A 41 -8.61 3.80 3.78
CA ASP A 41 -8.95 3.16 2.51
C ASP A 41 -7.97 3.56 1.41
N GLY A 42 -7.69 4.84 1.25
CA GLY A 42 -6.77 5.34 0.22
C GLY A 42 -5.31 4.90 0.42
N ILE A 43 -4.86 4.65 1.66
CA ILE A 43 -3.52 4.12 1.93
C ILE A 43 -3.53 2.59 1.78
N PHE A 44 -4.37 1.91 2.56
CA PHE A 44 -4.26 0.48 2.76
C PHE A 44 -4.90 -0.32 1.65
N ASN A 45 -5.93 0.15 0.93
CA ASN A 45 -6.41 -0.55 -0.27
C ASN A 45 -5.42 -0.41 -1.43
N THR A 46 -4.83 0.79 -1.61
CA THR A 46 -3.71 0.99 -2.55
C THR A 46 -2.53 0.09 -2.20
N LEU A 47 -2.22 -0.06 -0.90
CA LEU A 47 -1.22 -1.01 -0.48
C LEU A 47 -1.67 -2.43 -0.75
N ASP A 48 -2.83 -2.90 -0.25
CA ASP A 48 -3.54 -4.19 -0.40
C ASP A 48 -5.06 -4.14 -0.14
N ASP A 49 -5.87 -4.44 -1.16
CA ASP A 49 -7.31 -4.63 -1.00
C ASP A 49 -7.66 -5.74 0.01
N ASP A 50 -6.83 -6.77 0.17
CA ASP A 50 -7.09 -7.85 1.12
C ASP A 50 -6.83 -7.43 2.59
N LEU A 51 -6.27 -6.23 2.86
CA LEU A 51 -6.11 -5.70 4.22
C LEU A 51 -7.45 -5.32 4.84
N GLU A 52 -8.44 -4.91 4.04
CA GLU A 52 -9.78 -4.49 4.51
C GLU A 52 -9.71 -3.53 5.71
N PRO A 53 -9.13 -2.31 5.54
CA PRO A 53 -8.92 -1.37 6.62
C PRO A 53 -10.25 -0.85 7.19
N SER A 54 -10.31 -0.78 8.51
CA SER A 54 -11.45 -0.18 9.22
C SER A 54 -10.96 0.63 10.40
N VAL A 55 -11.42 1.87 10.48
CA VAL A 55 -11.06 2.82 11.53
C VAL A 55 -12.13 2.81 12.61
N LEU A 56 -11.69 2.80 13.87
CA LEU A 56 -12.53 2.92 15.05
C LEU A 56 -12.01 4.06 15.91
N LEU A 57 -12.90 4.67 16.70
CA LEU A 57 -12.53 5.61 17.76
C LEU A 57 -12.78 4.99 19.12
N LEU A 58 -11.80 5.11 20.01
CA LEU A 58 -11.91 4.76 21.41
C LEU A 58 -11.76 6.03 22.24
N ALA A 59 -12.75 6.37 23.05
CA ALA A 59 -12.68 7.45 24.03
C ALA A 59 -12.66 6.88 25.45
N LEU A 60 -11.69 7.32 26.24
CA LEU A 60 -11.50 6.92 27.63
C LEU A 60 -11.71 8.13 28.54
N CYS A 61 -12.71 8.08 29.42
CA CYS A 61 -13.01 9.19 30.34
C CYS A 61 -11.86 9.39 31.33
N THR A 62 -11.38 10.63 31.46
CA THR A 62 -10.23 10.99 32.32
C THR A 62 -10.58 11.04 33.82
N ALA A 63 -11.87 11.19 34.16
CA ALA A 63 -12.39 11.27 35.52
C ALA A 63 -13.62 10.37 35.74
N PRO A 64 -13.44 9.03 35.79
CA PRO A 64 -14.55 8.10 35.94
C PRO A 64 -15.30 8.21 37.29
N ASP A 65 -14.65 8.80 38.31
CA ASP A 65 -15.15 8.89 39.70
C ASP A 65 -15.64 10.30 40.10
N ALA A 66 -15.82 11.22 39.14
CA ALA A 66 -16.37 12.53 39.47
C ALA A 66 -17.78 12.38 40.08
N LEU A 67 -17.99 12.95 41.27
CA LEU A 67 -19.23 12.95 42.08
C LEU A 67 -20.47 13.56 41.40
N VAL A 68 -20.43 13.80 40.09
CA VAL A 68 -21.53 14.27 39.27
C VAL A 68 -21.92 13.12 38.35
N PRO A 69 -23.18 12.62 38.39
CA PRO A 69 -23.62 11.63 37.41
C PRO A 69 -23.60 12.30 36.04
N THR A 70 -22.50 12.13 35.32
CA THR A 70 -22.47 12.38 33.90
C THR A 70 -23.16 11.17 33.28
N GLU A 71 -24.25 11.39 32.53
CA GLU A 71 -24.95 10.33 31.77
C GLU A 71 -24.06 9.68 30.68
N ALA A 72 -22.78 10.06 30.61
CA ALA A 72 -21.83 9.65 29.61
C ALA A 72 -21.07 8.37 30.04
N PRO A 73 -20.95 7.36 29.16
CA PRO A 73 -20.24 6.13 29.48
C PRO A 73 -18.74 6.38 29.70
N PRO A 74 -18.09 5.62 30.61
CA PRO A 74 -16.66 5.77 30.92
C PRO A 74 -15.75 5.38 29.74
N VAL A 75 -16.25 4.53 28.85
CA VAL A 75 -15.61 4.10 27.62
C VAL A 75 -16.62 4.23 26.48
N HIS A 76 -16.24 4.91 25.40
CA HIS A 76 -17.03 5.01 24.19
C HIS A 76 -16.27 4.45 22.99
N LEU A 77 -16.93 3.64 22.18
CA LEU A 77 -16.37 3.07 20.95
C LEU A 77 -17.29 3.39 19.77
N GLU A 78 -16.71 3.89 18.68
CA GLU A 78 -17.43 4.26 17.46
C GLU A 78 -16.74 3.63 16.23
N PRO A 79 -17.48 3.04 15.27
CA PRO A 79 -18.94 2.88 15.20
C PRO A 79 -19.45 1.67 15.97
N ALA A 80 -20.65 1.72 16.56
CA ALA A 80 -21.20 0.72 17.48
C ALA A 80 -21.07 -0.77 17.05
N ASN A 81 -21.10 -1.07 15.74
CA ASN A 81 -20.94 -2.43 15.20
C ASN A 81 -19.47 -2.82 14.96
N HIS A 82 -18.61 -2.59 15.94
CA HIS A 82 -17.14 -2.73 15.79
C HIS A 82 -16.57 -4.09 16.24
N GLY A 83 -17.33 -4.88 17.02
CA GLY A 83 -16.93 -6.22 17.47
C GLY A 83 -15.97 -6.26 18.68
N LEU A 84 -15.66 -5.10 19.27
CA LEU A 84 -14.93 -5.00 20.54
C LEU A 84 -15.92 -4.84 21.70
N ASP A 85 -15.51 -5.22 22.90
CA ASP A 85 -16.28 -5.00 24.12
C ASP A 85 -15.71 -3.77 24.87
N PRO A 86 -16.48 -2.68 25.04
CA PRO A 86 -16.02 -1.49 25.77
C PRO A 86 -15.49 -1.80 27.18
N ALA A 87 -16.03 -2.82 27.86
CA ALA A 87 -15.65 -3.17 29.23
C ALA A 87 -14.17 -3.57 29.37
N ARG A 88 -13.52 -4.00 28.28
CA ARG A 88 -12.09 -4.33 28.26
C ARG A 88 -11.18 -3.13 28.50
N PHE A 89 -11.66 -1.92 28.18
CA PHE A 89 -10.86 -0.71 28.26
C PHE A 89 -11.12 0.11 29.52
N THR A 90 -12.04 -0.31 30.40
CA THR A 90 -12.40 0.41 31.63
C THR A 90 -11.18 0.69 32.53
N HIS A 91 -10.21 -0.23 32.56
CA HIS A 91 -8.99 -0.08 33.35
C HIS A 91 -7.78 0.39 32.54
N ALA A 92 -7.95 0.78 31.27
CA ALA A 92 -6.84 1.13 30.38
C ALA A 92 -6.04 2.34 30.88
N LEU A 93 -6.70 3.36 31.46
CA LEU A 93 -5.99 4.53 32.01
C LEU A 93 -5.18 4.16 33.27
N ALA A 94 -5.75 3.36 34.18
CA ALA A 94 -5.04 2.90 35.38
C ALA A 94 -3.83 2.05 35.00
N ARG A 95 -4.02 1.09 34.07
CA ARG A 95 -2.94 0.27 33.52
C ARG A 95 -1.88 1.12 32.79
N GLY A 96 -2.29 2.16 32.07
CA GLY A 96 -1.38 3.09 31.41
C GLY A 96 -0.47 3.84 32.38
N ARG A 97 -0.99 4.25 33.54
CA ARG A 97 -0.20 4.87 34.62
C ARG A 97 0.82 3.88 35.22
N GLU A 98 0.44 2.61 35.41
CA GLU A 98 1.39 1.57 35.84
C GLU A 98 2.53 1.39 34.83
N LEU A 99 2.20 1.27 33.54
CA LEU A 99 3.19 1.12 32.47
C LEU A 99 4.11 2.34 32.36
N GLN A 100 3.57 3.54 32.59
CA GLN A 100 4.35 4.77 32.67
C GLN A 100 5.39 4.71 33.80
N LEU A 101 4.98 4.29 35.00
CA LEU A 101 5.87 4.17 36.16
C LEU A 101 6.94 3.08 35.99
N LEU A 102 6.60 1.98 35.31
CA LEU A 102 7.53 0.89 35.00
C LEU A 102 8.50 1.24 33.87
N SER A 103 8.14 2.19 33.00
CA SER A 103 8.97 2.61 31.89
C SER A 103 10.14 3.45 32.38
N ASN A 104 11.31 2.84 32.47
CA ASN A 104 12.59 3.49 32.78
C ASN A 104 13.10 4.42 31.64
N LEU A 105 12.22 5.18 30.97
CA LEU A 105 12.60 6.26 30.06
C LEU A 105 13.05 7.53 30.84
N ALA A 106 13.68 7.34 32.00
CA ALA A 106 14.32 8.37 32.81
C ALA A 106 15.65 8.88 32.21
N GLY A 107 16.12 8.29 31.09
CA GLY A 107 17.37 8.65 30.43
C GLY A 107 17.23 9.26 29.03
N ALA A 108 16.01 9.53 28.55
CA ALA A 108 15.84 10.21 27.28
C ALA A 108 16.34 11.66 27.43
N VAL A 109 17.52 11.95 26.87
CA VAL A 109 18.07 13.30 26.82
C VAL A 109 16.98 14.21 26.24
N PRO A 110 16.54 15.26 26.96
CA PRO A 110 15.58 16.21 26.42
C PRO A 110 16.10 16.68 25.06
N ARG A 111 15.24 16.68 24.03
CA ARG A 111 15.55 17.48 22.83
C ARG A 111 15.88 18.89 23.28
N ASP A 112 16.74 19.57 22.51
CA ASP A 112 16.89 21.02 22.63
C ASP A 112 15.48 21.67 22.66
N GLY A 113 15.09 22.20 23.83
CA GLY A 113 13.82 22.90 24.05
C GLY A 113 12.61 22.09 24.53
N ALA A 114 12.71 20.79 24.81
CA ALA A 114 11.58 20.03 25.39
C ALA A 114 11.42 20.29 26.89
N THR A 115 10.25 20.74 27.34
CA THR A 115 9.97 20.94 28.77
C THR A 115 9.69 19.61 29.47
N GLN A 116 9.92 19.57 30.79
CA GLN A 116 9.62 18.39 31.62
C GLN A 116 8.15 17.97 31.52
N GLU A 117 7.25 18.94 31.37
CA GLU A 117 5.82 18.70 31.18
C GLU A 117 5.52 18.00 29.86
N MET A 118 6.17 18.40 28.76
CA MET A 118 6.02 17.72 27.46
C MET A 118 6.51 16.27 27.52
N LEU A 119 7.61 16.02 28.23
CA LEU A 119 8.13 14.67 28.44
C LEU A 119 7.15 13.82 29.27
N SER A 120 6.60 14.38 30.35
CA SER A 120 5.59 13.70 31.19
C SER A 120 4.33 13.34 30.39
N ARG A 121 3.78 14.29 29.61
CA ARG A 121 2.61 14.05 28.76
C ARG A 121 2.88 12.97 27.71
N ARG A 122 4.08 12.96 27.12
CA ARG A 122 4.46 11.92 26.15
C ARG A 122 4.56 10.54 26.79
N GLN A 123 5.10 10.45 28.00
CA GLN A 123 5.18 9.18 28.74
C GLN A 123 3.80 8.67 29.15
N GLU A 124 2.91 9.55 29.60
CA GLU A 124 1.50 9.22 29.90
C GLU A 124 0.80 8.70 28.63
N ALA A 125 0.92 9.42 27.51
CA ALA A 125 0.34 9.00 26.24
C ALA A 125 0.88 7.64 25.76
N LEU A 126 2.18 7.38 25.94
CA LEU A 126 2.79 6.07 25.66
C LEU A 126 2.21 4.97 26.55
N GLY A 127 2.08 5.24 27.86
CA GLY A 127 1.48 4.30 28.82
C GLY A 127 0.06 3.92 28.44
N ILE A 128 -0.80 4.92 28.18
CA ILE A 128 -2.19 4.72 27.75
C ILE A 128 -2.25 3.93 26.44
N ARG A 129 -1.46 4.33 25.44
CA ARG A 129 -1.40 3.63 24.15
C ARG A 129 -1.03 2.15 24.32
N ASN A 130 -0.01 1.86 25.13
CA ASN A 130 0.44 0.50 25.37
C ASN A 130 -0.61 -0.31 26.13
N ALA A 131 -1.27 0.28 27.13
CA ALA A 131 -2.36 -0.39 27.85
C ALA A 131 -3.53 -0.74 26.92
N VAL A 132 -3.90 0.15 26.00
CA VAL A 132 -4.91 -0.12 24.98
C VAL A 132 -4.43 -1.22 24.02
N GLN A 133 -3.17 -1.17 23.57
CA GLN A 133 -2.61 -2.20 22.67
C GLN A 133 -2.57 -3.58 23.35
N GLU A 134 -2.25 -3.68 24.65
CA GLU A 134 -2.31 -4.95 25.41
C GLU A 134 -3.72 -5.58 25.34
N GLN A 135 -4.78 -4.77 25.46
CA GLN A 135 -6.16 -5.26 25.38
C GLN A 135 -6.57 -5.66 23.95
N LEU A 136 -6.08 -4.92 22.95
CA LEU A 136 -6.30 -5.25 21.54
C LEU A 136 -5.60 -6.55 21.15
N ASP A 137 -4.34 -6.72 21.54
CA ASP A 137 -3.56 -7.93 21.26
C ASP A 137 -4.22 -9.17 21.88
N ALA A 138 -4.75 -9.05 23.11
CA ALA A 138 -5.50 -10.11 23.77
C ALA A 138 -6.84 -10.44 23.07
N HIS A 139 -7.51 -9.44 22.48
CA HIS A 139 -8.70 -9.67 21.67
C HIS A 139 -8.36 -10.34 20.33
N ASP A 140 -7.24 -9.97 19.74
CA ASP A 140 -6.84 -10.40 18.40
C ASP A 140 -6.24 -11.80 18.34
N GLU A 141 -5.88 -12.40 19.47
CA GLU A 141 -5.19 -13.69 19.54
C GLU A 141 -5.89 -14.77 18.70
N ASN A 142 -7.23 -14.80 18.75
CA ASN A 142 -8.08 -15.74 17.99
C ASN A 142 -8.92 -15.07 16.88
N SER A 143 -8.63 -13.81 16.56
CA SER A 143 -9.36 -13.07 15.53
C SER A 143 -8.71 -13.22 14.14
N ILE A 144 -9.52 -13.12 13.08
CA ILE A 144 -9.03 -12.95 11.72
C ILE A 144 -8.52 -11.53 11.45
N TYR A 145 -8.81 -10.61 12.38
CA TYR A 145 -8.38 -9.21 12.36
C TYR A 145 -7.22 -8.98 13.33
N GLN A 146 -6.52 -7.88 13.10
CA GLN A 146 -5.53 -7.32 13.99
C GLN A 146 -5.78 -5.81 14.09
N HIS A 147 -5.72 -5.28 15.30
CA HIS A 147 -5.94 -3.88 15.65
C HIS A 147 -4.62 -3.22 16.07
N VAL A 148 -4.48 -1.95 15.70
CA VAL A 148 -3.36 -1.12 16.11
C VAL A 148 -3.88 0.15 16.75
N ALA A 149 -3.41 0.43 17.97
CA ALA A 149 -3.72 1.65 18.69
C ALA A 149 -2.86 2.82 18.18
N GLY A 150 -3.54 3.92 17.85
CA GLY A 150 -2.93 5.22 17.60
C GLY A 150 -2.51 5.95 18.88
N TRP A 151 -2.17 7.22 18.75
CA TRP A 151 -1.81 8.06 19.90
C TRP A 151 -3.06 8.62 20.60
N PRO A 152 -3.11 8.61 21.94
CA PRO A 152 -4.18 9.27 22.68
C PRO A 152 -4.04 10.79 22.60
N VAL A 153 -5.15 11.45 22.29
CA VAL A 153 -5.27 12.91 22.24
C VAL A 153 -6.36 13.35 23.22
N PRO A 154 -6.07 14.30 24.13
CA PRO A 154 -7.09 14.83 25.03
C PRO A 154 -8.09 15.68 24.25
N ILE A 155 -9.37 15.33 24.32
CA ILE A 155 -10.49 16.07 23.75
C ILE A 155 -11.59 16.12 24.81
N ASN A 156 -11.95 17.33 25.26
CA ASN A 156 -12.83 17.53 26.41
C ASN A 156 -12.33 16.71 27.62
N ASP A 157 -13.20 15.96 28.29
CA ASP A 157 -12.86 15.12 29.44
C ASP A 157 -12.39 13.70 29.07
N TYR A 158 -12.00 13.47 27.81
CA TYR A 158 -11.63 12.16 27.29
C TYR A 158 -10.23 12.12 26.68
N TYR A 159 -9.56 10.97 26.79
CA TYR A 159 -8.50 10.59 25.86
C TYR A 159 -9.11 9.85 24.68
N VAL A 160 -8.97 10.40 23.48
CA VAL A 160 -9.47 9.82 22.23
C VAL A 160 -8.31 9.18 21.46
N LEU A 161 -8.48 7.91 21.08
CA LEU A 161 -7.54 7.14 20.28
C LEU A 161 -8.20 6.70 18.98
N THR A 162 -7.48 6.84 17.87
CA THR A 162 -7.84 6.21 16.60
C THR A 162 -7.27 4.80 16.56
N LEU A 163 -8.13 3.80 16.39
CA LEU A 163 -7.75 2.41 16.22
C LEU A 163 -7.86 2.04 14.74
N LEU A 164 -6.89 1.28 14.24
CA LEU A 164 -6.91 0.73 12.88
C LEU A 164 -7.04 -0.79 12.95
N ARG A 165 -8.11 -1.33 12.38
CA ARG A 165 -8.34 -2.77 12.21
C ARG A 165 -8.05 -3.18 10.77
N MET A 166 -7.31 -4.28 10.59
CA MET A 166 -7.05 -4.89 9.28
C MET A 166 -7.03 -6.42 9.38
N ARG A 167 -7.14 -7.12 8.26
CA ARG A 167 -7.03 -8.58 8.19
C ARG A 167 -5.63 -9.06 8.55
N ARG A 168 -5.54 -9.85 9.61
CA ARG A 168 -4.30 -10.38 10.18
C ARG A 168 -3.49 -11.19 9.17
N LYS A 169 -4.16 -12.01 8.35
CA LYS A 169 -3.49 -12.82 7.31
C LYS A 169 -2.82 -11.95 6.25
N ALA A 170 -3.48 -10.89 5.78
CA ALA A 170 -2.94 -9.97 4.79
C ALA A 170 -1.77 -9.16 5.38
N MET A 171 -1.89 -8.68 6.62
CA MET A 171 -0.81 -7.97 7.30
C MET A 171 0.49 -8.78 7.41
N ARG A 172 0.38 -10.10 7.60
CA ARG A 172 1.51 -11.02 7.78
C ARG A 172 2.01 -11.65 6.47
N ALA A 173 1.40 -11.32 5.33
CA ALA A 173 1.76 -11.90 4.04
C ALA A 173 3.06 -11.31 3.47
N TYR A 174 3.49 -10.14 3.94
CA TYR A 174 4.59 -9.39 3.38
C TYR A 174 5.90 -9.59 4.16
N PRO A 175 7.05 -9.64 3.46
CA PRO A 175 8.36 -9.60 4.10
C PRO A 175 8.52 -8.40 5.02
N SER A 176 9.18 -8.61 6.16
CA SER A 176 9.48 -7.58 7.16
C SER A 176 10.84 -7.85 7.75
N LEU A 177 11.56 -6.78 8.07
CA LEU A 177 12.73 -6.83 8.93
C LEU A 177 12.31 -7.12 10.38
N ARG A 178 13.30 -7.34 11.25
CA ARG A 178 13.08 -7.57 12.68
C ARG A 178 12.54 -6.30 13.34
N PRO A 179 11.50 -6.45 14.19
CA PRO A 179 10.98 -5.34 14.98
C PRO A 179 11.98 -4.94 16.10
N HIS A 180 11.62 -3.92 16.89
CA HIS A 180 12.37 -3.43 18.05
C HIS A 180 13.69 -2.72 17.72
N ARG A 181 13.73 -2.03 16.58
CA ARG A 181 14.73 -1.00 16.30
C ARG A 181 14.15 0.35 16.64
N TYR A 182 14.98 1.26 17.15
CA TYR A 182 14.52 2.56 17.62
C TYR A 182 15.46 3.67 17.14
N TYR A 183 14.88 4.82 16.84
CA TYR A 183 15.61 6.08 16.75
C TYR A 183 16.25 6.43 18.10
N THR A 184 17.19 7.37 18.08
CA THR A 184 17.82 7.91 19.30
C THR A 184 16.80 8.53 20.27
N ASP A 185 15.65 9.00 19.77
CA ASP A 185 14.55 9.56 20.57
C ASP A 185 13.54 8.50 21.07
N GLY A 186 13.86 7.22 20.92
CA GLY A 186 13.05 6.10 21.37
C GLY A 186 11.84 5.79 20.49
N LYS A 187 11.62 6.52 19.38
CA LYS A 187 10.58 6.14 18.41
C LYS A 187 10.97 4.83 17.71
N PRO A 188 10.02 3.92 17.41
CA PRO A 188 10.33 2.72 16.66
C PRO A 188 10.66 3.05 15.21
N LEU A 189 11.67 2.36 14.68
CA LEU A 189 11.97 2.30 13.25
C LEU A 189 11.04 1.30 12.58
N ALA A 190 10.61 1.61 11.35
CA ALA A 190 9.66 0.78 10.64
C ALA A 190 10.38 -0.44 10.00
N PRO A 191 9.97 -1.67 10.33
CA PRO A 191 10.60 -2.87 9.77
C PRO A 191 10.07 -3.25 8.38
N SER A 192 8.93 -2.69 7.96
CA SER A 192 8.31 -2.94 6.65
C SER A 192 7.55 -1.71 6.17
N LEU A 193 7.22 -1.67 4.87
CA LEU A 193 6.43 -0.58 4.30
C LEU A 193 5.05 -0.49 4.93
N LEU A 194 4.40 -1.64 5.19
CA LEU A 194 3.08 -1.67 5.81
C LEU A 194 3.11 -1.08 7.22
N VAL A 195 4.10 -1.45 8.03
CA VAL A 195 4.24 -0.87 9.39
C VAL A 195 4.58 0.62 9.32
N ALA A 196 5.43 1.04 8.37
CA ALA A 196 5.70 2.46 8.15
C ALA A 196 4.42 3.24 7.79
N ALA A 197 3.54 2.67 6.96
CA ALA A 197 2.27 3.28 6.58
C ALA A 197 1.32 3.38 7.79
N ILE A 198 1.25 2.36 8.64
CA ILE A 198 0.49 2.39 9.90
C ILE A 198 0.99 3.51 10.82
N TYR A 199 2.30 3.66 10.98
CA TYR A 199 2.88 4.74 11.79
C TYR A 199 2.52 6.12 11.23
N ARG A 200 2.66 6.32 9.91
CA ARG A 200 2.33 7.61 9.29
C ARG A 200 0.84 7.91 9.33
N PHE A 201 -0.02 6.92 9.09
CA PHE A 201 -1.46 7.05 9.27
C PHE A 201 -1.80 7.47 10.71
N SER A 202 -1.26 6.77 11.71
CA SER A 202 -1.49 7.10 13.11
C SER A 202 -0.99 8.50 13.50
N GLU A 203 0.15 8.95 12.93
CA GLU A 203 0.66 10.30 13.15
C GLU A 203 -0.26 11.36 12.55
N GLU A 204 -0.79 11.15 11.34
CA GLU A 204 -1.75 12.08 10.74
C GLU A 204 -3.06 12.12 11.53
N CYS A 205 -3.59 10.96 11.94
CA CYS A 205 -4.77 10.88 12.80
C CYS A 205 -4.59 11.67 14.10
N ALA A 206 -3.43 11.54 14.76
CA ALA A 206 -3.13 12.24 16.00
C ALA A 206 -3.00 13.76 15.80
N LYS A 207 -2.37 14.20 14.70
CA LYS A 207 -2.30 15.63 14.34
C LYS A 207 -3.69 16.22 14.14
N THR A 208 -4.54 15.55 13.37
CA THR A 208 -5.89 16.04 13.10
C THR A 208 -6.78 16.01 14.34
N LEU A 209 -6.63 15.03 15.24
CA LEU A 209 -7.30 15.04 16.55
C LEU A 209 -6.83 16.19 17.45
N SER A 210 -5.62 16.69 17.24
CA SER A 210 -5.04 17.77 18.05
C SER A 210 -5.39 19.17 17.51
N GLU A 211 -6.16 19.27 16.42
CA GLU A 211 -6.67 20.55 15.91
C GLU A 211 -7.70 21.15 16.88
N SER A 212 -7.96 22.46 16.76
CA SER A 212 -8.92 23.14 17.64
C SER A 212 -10.35 22.59 17.49
N GLU A 213 -10.72 22.17 16.28
CA GLU A 213 -12.02 21.57 15.96
C GLU A 213 -11.82 20.30 15.13
N PRO A 214 -11.44 19.18 15.76
CA PRO A 214 -11.08 17.95 15.06
C PRO A 214 -12.21 17.44 14.15
N GLY A 215 -11.93 17.30 12.86
CA GLY A 215 -12.91 16.85 11.87
C GLY A 215 -13.71 17.95 11.17
N PHE A 216 -13.59 19.23 11.57
CA PHE A 216 -14.23 20.34 10.87
C PHE A 216 -13.59 20.61 9.49
N GLY A 217 -12.25 20.71 9.45
CA GLY A 217 -11.48 21.02 8.23
C GLY A 217 -11.04 19.79 7.41
N MET A 218 -11.24 18.58 7.93
CA MET A 218 -10.65 17.36 7.35
C MET A 218 -11.23 16.99 5.99
N LEU A 219 -12.49 17.38 5.72
CA LEU A 219 -13.16 17.13 4.43
C LEU A 219 -12.87 18.22 3.38
N THR A 220 -12.40 19.41 3.78
CA THR A 220 -12.18 20.51 2.84
C THR A 220 -10.77 20.50 2.23
N ARG A 221 -9.77 19.98 2.93
CA ARG A 221 -8.39 19.77 2.42
C ARG A 221 -7.73 18.54 3.05
N PRO A 222 -8.18 17.31 2.71
CA PRO A 222 -7.52 16.11 3.20
C PRO A 222 -6.10 16.04 2.66
N ARG A 223 -5.18 15.49 3.47
CA ARG A 223 -3.84 15.17 2.99
C ARG A 223 -3.93 13.97 2.03
N GLU A 224 -3.24 14.06 0.91
CA GLU A 224 -3.29 13.01 -0.12
C GLU A 224 -2.66 11.71 0.38
N SER A 225 -3.35 10.57 0.21
CA SER A 225 -2.88 9.26 0.65
C SER A 225 -1.52 8.88 0.04
N GLU A 226 -1.25 9.32 -1.20
CA GLU A 226 0.04 9.14 -1.86
C GLU A 226 1.19 9.85 -1.14
N GLU A 227 0.93 11.03 -0.55
CA GLU A 227 1.95 11.76 0.20
C GLU A 227 2.30 11.00 1.50
N ILE A 228 1.29 10.45 2.16
CA ILE A 228 1.46 9.64 3.38
C ILE A 228 2.24 8.36 3.04
N LEU A 229 1.91 7.69 1.93
CA LEU A 229 2.64 6.53 1.45
C LEU A 229 4.10 6.86 1.12
N ARG A 230 4.36 7.98 0.44
CA ARG A 230 5.72 8.45 0.16
C ARG A 230 6.50 8.71 1.45
N ALA A 231 5.86 9.27 2.47
CA ALA A 231 6.46 9.43 3.79
C ALA A 231 6.73 8.08 4.49
N ALA A 232 5.86 7.09 4.29
CA ALA A 232 6.08 5.73 4.78
C ALA A 232 7.30 5.08 4.12
N GLY A 233 7.44 5.19 2.79
CA GLY A 233 8.61 4.68 2.05
C GLY A 233 9.93 5.32 2.52
N LYS A 234 9.92 6.64 2.82
CA LYS A 234 11.06 7.32 3.46
C LYS A 234 11.40 6.71 4.82
N SER A 235 10.39 6.50 5.65
CA SER A 235 10.55 6.00 7.03
C SER A 235 11.06 4.56 7.08
N LEU A 236 10.73 3.74 6.08
CA LEU A 236 11.28 2.40 5.96
C LEU A 236 12.78 2.43 5.70
N LEU A 237 13.26 3.36 4.86
CA LEU A 237 14.69 3.47 4.52
C LEU A 237 15.55 4.07 5.63
N ASP A 238 14.94 4.58 6.70
CA ASP A 238 15.68 4.95 7.91
C ASP A 238 16.22 3.71 8.65
N THR A 239 15.58 2.55 8.49
CA THR A 239 16.02 1.27 9.09
C THR A 239 17.36 0.76 8.52
N PRO A 240 17.53 0.63 7.18
CA PRO A 240 18.84 0.30 6.61
C PRO A 240 19.85 1.44 6.83
N ALA A 241 19.44 2.72 6.79
CA ALA A 241 20.35 3.82 7.11
C ALA A 241 20.99 3.64 8.49
N GLN A 242 20.19 3.32 9.52
CA GLN A 242 20.70 3.01 10.86
C GLN A 242 21.65 1.82 10.87
N ALA A 243 21.28 0.72 10.20
CA ALA A 243 22.08 -0.49 10.17
C ALA A 243 23.47 -0.24 9.57
N LEU A 244 23.56 0.66 8.59
CA LEU A 244 24.79 1.05 7.92
C LEU A 244 25.61 2.10 8.68
N GLY A 245 25.11 2.59 9.82
CA GLY A 245 25.80 3.56 10.68
C GLY A 245 25.48 5.03 10.36
N ALA A 246 24.50 5.30 9.48
CA ALA A 246 24.02 6.65 9.22
C ALA A 246 23.02 7.11 10.27
N GLU A 247 22.89 8.43 10.42
CA GLU A 247 21.80 8.99 11.22
C GLU A 247 20.45 8.80 10.49
N PRO A 248 19.48 8.09 11.11
CA PRO A 248 18.14 7.94 10.56
C PRO A 248 17.45 9.29 10.32
N GLY A 249 16.76 9.46 9.19
CA GLY A 249 16.13 10.72 8.78
C GLY A 249 17.05 11.70 8.05
N ALA A 250 18.36 11.67 8.30
CA ALA A 250 19.34 12.53 7.63
C ALA A 250 19.82 11.96 6.28
N ALA A 251 19.94 10.62 6.17
CA ALA A 251 20.51 9.94 5.00
C ALA A 251 19.73 10.15 3.69
N ARG A 252 18.45 10.56 3.76
CA ARG A 252 17.58 10.87 2.60
C ARG A 252 17.56 9.81 1.48
N LEU A 253 17.88 8.56 1.79
CA LEU A 253 18.07 7.47 0.82
C LEU A 253 16.91 7.35 -0.17
N PHE A 254 15.66 7.45 0.32
CA PHE A 254 14.48 7.36 -0.55
C PHE A 254 14.47 8.40 -1.66
N ASN A 255 14.80 9.66 -1.37
CA ASN A 255 14.83 10.72 -2.39
C ASN A 255 16.00 10.49 -3.35
N THR A 256 17.17 10.16 -2.81
CA THR A 256 18.38 9.89 -3.59
C THR A 256 18.19 8.75 -4.59
N LEU A 257 17.65 7.62 -4.14
CA LEU A 257 17.38 6.46 -4.99
C LEU A 257 16.32 6.77 -6.05
N ASN A 258 15.26 7.52 -5.69
CA ASN A 258 14.27 7.98 -6.65
C ASN A 258 14.89 8.87 -7.74
N THR A 259 15.73 9.83 -7.37
CA THR A 259 16.41 10.70 -8.33
C THR A 259 17.38 9.93 -9.22
N ILE A 260 18.16 8.98 -8.67
CA ILE A 260 19.02 8.13 -9.50
C ILE A 260 18.19 7.31 -10.50
N SER A 261 17.07 6.72 -10.05
CA SER A 261 16.20 5.91 -10.90
C SER A 261 15.52 6.69 -12.03
N SER A 262 15.25 8.00 -11.83
CA SER A 262 14.60 8.83 -12.82
C SER A 262 15.55 9.36 -13.91
N LEU A 263 16.86 9.20 -13.74
CA LEU A 263 17.83 9.62 -14.76
C LEU A 263 18.00 8.55 -15.84
N ARG A 264 18.14 9.01 -17.08
CA ARG A 264 18.64 8.20 -18.21
C ARG A 264 20.11 8.51 -18.45
N TYR A 265 20.84 7.55 -19.00
CA TYR A 265 22.21 7.75 -19.46
C TYR A 265 22.34 7.16 -20.86
N GLU A 266 22.90 7.95 -21.78
CA GLU A 266 23.01 7.60 -23.21
C GLU A 266 21.70 7.13 -23.87
N GLY A 267 20.55 7.59 -23.35
CA GLY A 267 19.21 7.27 -23.85
C GLY A 267 18.65 5.93 -23.34
N ALA A 268 19.45 5.11 -22.68
CA ALA A 268 19.02 3.83 -22.09
C ALA A 268 18.28 4.02 -20.76
N GLU A 269 17.40 3.08 -20.45
CA GLU A 269 16.69 2.99 -19.17
C GLU A 269 17.66 2.64 -18.04
N GLY A 270 17.37 3.18 -16.85
CA GLY A 270 18.23 3.05 -15.70
C GLY A 270 18.14 1.69 -15.01
N VAL A 271 18.74 0.65 -15.58
CA VAL A 271 18.84 -0.68 -14.94
C VAL A 271 20.17 -0.81 -14.19
N GLY A 272 20.20 -1.60 -13.12
CA GLY A 272 21.43 -1.94 -12.39
C GLY A 272 21.19 -2.28 -10.92
N LYS A 273 22.23 -2.75 -10.24
CA LYS A 273 22.16 -3.12 -8.81
C LYS A 273 23.14 -2.32 -7.96
N LEU A 274 22.68 -1.97 -6.76
CA LEU A 274 23.46 -1.30 -5.72
C LEU A 274 23.33 -2.11 -4.42
N ILE A 275 24.43 -2.66 -3.94
CA ILE A 275 24.52 -3.34 -2.65
C ILE A 275 24.90 -2.29 -1.60
N MET A 276 24.07 -2.17 -0.56
CA MET A 276 24.33 -1.31 0.58
C MET A 276 24.78 -2.15 1.76
N ALA A 277 26.01 -1.95 2.21
CA ALA A 277 26.61 -2.62 3.35
C ALA A 277 27.69 -1.73 3.97
N ARG A 278 28.01 -1.96 5.26
CA ARG A 278 29.21 -1.35 5.85
C ARG A 278 30.44 -1.80 5.07
N ARG A 279 31.45 -0.94 4.97
CA ARG A 279 32.72 -1.29 4.29
C ARG A 279 33.33 -2.53 4.94
N ARG A 280 33.95 -3.38 4.11
CA ARG A 280 34.54 -4.68 4.52
C ARG A 280 33.54 -5.66 5.12
N HIS A 281 32.30 -5.64 4.64
CA HIS A 281 31.29 -6.63 5.04
C HIS A 281 31.74 -8.05 4.61
N PRO A 282 31.66 -9.08 5.47
CA PRO A 282 32.21 -10.41 5.19
C PRO A 282 31.53 -11.13 4.00
N ASN A 283 30.30 -10.76 3.68
CA ASN A 283 29.55 -11.31 2.53
C ASN A 283 29.62 -10.43 1.27
N VAL A 284 30.56 -9.49 1.21
CA VAL A 284 30.78 -8.62 0.04
C VAL A 284 32.23 -8.72 -0.39
N GLU A 285 32.45 -9.06 -1.65
CA GLU A 285 33.76 -9.08 -2.28
C GLU A 285 33.87 -7.88 -3.23
N GLU A 286 34.94 -7.09 -3.08
CA GLU A 286 35.27 -5.99 -3.98
C GLU A 286 35.95 -6.55 -5.23
N VAL A 287 35.41 -6.25 -6.41
CA VAL A 287 36.08 -6.53 -7.70
C VAL A 287 37.13 -5.46 -7.96
N PHE A 288 36.76 -4.19 -7.79
CA PHE A 288 37.72 -3.09 -7.69
C PHE A 288 37.12 -1.92 -6.90
N ALA A 289 37.99 -1.18 -6.20
CA ALA A 289 37.61 -0.01 -5.41
C ALA A 289 37.85 1.30 -6.18
N LEU A 290 37.02 2.30 -5.90
CA LEU A 290 37.22 3.67 -6.37
C LEU A 290 38.22 4.37 -5.44
N THR A 291 39.25 4.99 -5.99
CA THR A 291 40.20 5.80 -5.21
C THR A 291 39.49 7.00 -4.56
N CYS A 292 38.53 7.59 -5.26
CA CYS A 292 37.67 8.66 -4.77
C CYS A 292 36.22 8.16 -4.75
N PRO A 293 35.66 7.79 -3.58
CA PRO A 293 34.26 7.40 -3.47
C PRO A 293 33.34 8.49 -4.02
N THR A 294 32.28 8.08 -4.71
CA THR A 294 31.30 8.97 -5.32
C THR A 294 30.10 9.13 -4.39
N PRO A 295 29.77 10.35 -3.94
CA PRO A 295 28.58 10.58 -3.12
C PRO A 295 27.31 10.12 -3.84
N LEU A 296 26.40 9.48 -3.11
CA LEU A 296 25.10 9.06 -3.64
C LEU A 296 24.26 10.26 -4.14
N THR A 297 24.55 11.46 -3.63
CA THR A 297 23.95 12.73 -4.07
C THR A 297 24.46 13.22 -5.42
N ASP A 298 25.60 12.71 -5.93
CA ASP A 298 26.01 12.92 -7.31
C ASP A 298 25.29 11.92 -8.22
N TYR A 299 23.99 12.18 -8.40
CA TYR A 299 23.08 11.27 -9.09
C TYR A 299 23.56 10.90 -10.51
N ARG A 300 24.21 11.85 -11.21
CA ARG A 300 24.68 11.63 -12.58
C ARG A 300 25.92 10.76 -12.60
N ALA A 301 26.86 10.96 -11.67
CA ALA A 301 28.03 10.10 -11.55
C ALA A 301 27.62 8.69 -11.12
N VAL A 302 26.73 8.54 -10.14
CA VAL A 302 26.20 7.23 -9.72
C VAL A 302 25.49 6.53 -10.88
N ARG A 303 24.66 7.24 -11.65
CA ARG A 303 24.00 6.67 -12.83
C ARG A 303 25.01 6.20 -13.87
N LYS A 304 26.08 6.96 -14.13
CA LYS A 304 27.17 6.53 -15.02
C LYS A 304 27.86 5.26 -14.51
N LEU A 305 28.08 5.15 -13.19
CA LEU A 305 28.69 3.96 -12.60
C LEU A 305 27.76 2.73 -12.70
N LEU A 306 26.44 2.90 -12.60
CA LEU A 306 25.48 1.82 -12.73
C LEU A 306 25.53 1.13 -14.11
N GLU A 307 25.99 1.81 -15.16
CA GLU A 307 26.18 1.20 -16.50
C GLU A 307 27.23 0.07 -16.50
N MET A 308 28.12 0.04 -15.50
CA MET A 308 29.14 -1.00 -15.35
C MET A 308 28.62 -2.22 -14.56
N THR A 309 27.37 -2.19 -14.08
CA THR A 309 26.79 -3.30 -13.33
C THR A 309 26.31 -4.41 -14.26
N THR A 310 26.38 -5.65 -13.79
CA THR A 310 25.90 -6.84 -14.50
C THR A 310 24.96 -7.64 -13.60
N SER A 311 24.55 -8.85 -14.00
CA SER A 311 23.77 -9.74 -13.12
C SER A 311 24.52 -10.05 -11.81
N ASP A 312 25.84 -10.13 -11.89
CA ASP A 312 26.73 -10.67 -10.86
C ASP A 312 27.57 -9.59 -10.18
N VAL A 313 27.84 -8.47 -10.87
CA VAL A 313 28.60 -7.33 -10.34
C VAL A 313 27.68 -6.15 -10.11
N SER A 314 27.69 -5.61 -8.90
CA SER A 314 26.87 -4.49 -8.45
C SER A 314 27.75 -3.34 -7.95
N LEU A 315 27.18 -2.14 -7.89
CA LEU A 315 27.81 -1.05 -7.14
C LEU A 315 27.79 -1.38 -5.65
N LEU A 316 28.87 -1.09 -4.95
CA LEU A 316 28.96 -1.17 -3.50
C LEU A 316 28.88 0.24 -2.93
N ALA A 317 27.89 0.46 -2.07
CA ALA A 317 27.76 1.71 -1.35
C ALA A 317 27.69 1.48 0.16
N ASP A 318 28.26 2.43 0.88
CA ASP A 318 27.87 2.68 2.25
C ASP A 318 26.57 3.52 2.24
N SER A 319 26.16 4.05 3.38
CA SER A 319 24.94 4.87 3.45
C SER A 319 25.04 6.21 2.71
N GLU A 320 26.23 6.63 2.27
CA GLU A 320 26.47 7.96 1.73
C GLU A 320 27.18 7.96 0.37
N ASN A 321 28.08 7.00 0.13
CA ASN A 321 28.98 6.98 -1.01
C ASN A 321 29.03 5.59 -1.66
N VAL A 322 29.07 5.59 -2.99
CA VAL A 322 29.54 4.45 -3.78
C VAL A 322 31.06 4.41 -3.68
N TYR A 323 31.62 3.29 -3.20
CA TYR A 323 33.05 3.16 -2.96
C TYR A 323 33.73 2.09 -3.82
N ALA A 324 33.00 1.15 -4.40
CA ALA A 324 33.56 0.05 -5.18
C ALA A 324 32.53 -0.58 -6.12
N LEU A 325 33.00 -1.46 -7.01
CA LEU A 325 32.19 -2.48 -7.67
C LEU A 325 32.51 -3.83 -7.04
N GLY A 326 31.50 -4.67 -6.87
CA GLY A 326 31.65 -5.93 -6.16
C GLY A 326 30.49 -6.87 -6.31
N ARG A 327 30.54 -7.97 -5.57
CA ARG A 327 29.53 -9.03 -5.60
C ARG A 327 29.27 -9.60 -4.22
N LEU A 328 28.12 -10.24 -4.07
CA LEU A 328 27.77 -10.98 -2.87
C LEU A 328 28.54 -12.31 -2.86
N VAL A 329 29.07 -12.68 -1.68
CA VAL A 329 29.85 -13.92 -1.49
C VAL A 329 29.48 -14.62 -0.19
N GLY A 330 29.71 -15.94 -0.19
CA GLY A 330 29.47 -16.80 0.96
C GLY A 330 27.99 -16.91 1.33
N GLU A 331 27.74 -17.40 2.54
CA GLU A 331 26.39 -17.50 3.11
C GLU A 331 26.15 -16.33 4.07
N TYR A 332 25.11 -15.55 3.80
CA TYR A 332 24.73 -14.39 4.61
C TYR A 332 23.80 -14.80 5.74
N ASP A 333 24.17 -14.42 6.97
CA ASP A 333 23.28 -14.53 8.12
C ASP A 333 22.22 -13.43 8.07
N THR A 334 21.01 -13.84 7.65
CA THR A 334 19.84 -12.97 7.49
C THR A 334 19.43 -12.25 8.77
N THR A 335 19.85 -12.76 9.92
CA THR A 335 19.51 -12.20 11.23
C THR A 335 20.22 -10.89 11.54
N ARG A 336 21.33 -10.59 10.83
CA ARG A 336 22.14 -9.38 11.00
C ARG A 336 21.48 -8.13 10.43
N GLU A 337 20.77 -8.27 9.30
CA GLU A 337 20.04 -7.17 8.66
C GLU A 337 20.91 -5.91 8.48
N ASP A 338 22.14 -6.11 7.99
CA ASP A 338 23.17 -5.10 7.74
C ASP A 338 23.72 -5.12 6.31
N LEU A 339 23.09 -5.91 5.44
CA LEU A 339 23.31 -6.00 4.01
C LEU A 339 21.98 -5.92 3.27
N PHE A 340 21.88 -4.96 2.35
CA PHE A 340 20.68 -4.68 1.58
C PHE A 340 20.99 -4.51 0.10
N VAL A 341 20.00 -4.72 -0.75
CA VAL A 341 20.14 -4.55 -2.20
C VAL A 341 19.08 -3.59 -2.72
N ILE A 342 19.52 -2.60 -3.49
CA ILE A 342 18.66 -1.77 -4.32
C ILE A 342 18.78 -2.26 -5.76
N ASN A 343 17.65 -2.64 -6.34
CA ASN A 343 17.57 -3.07 -7.73
C ASN A 343 16.85 -2.00 -8.54
N PHE A 344 17.55 -1.34 -9.47
CA PHE A 344 16.96 -0.43 -10.43
C PHE A 344 16.46 -1.24 -11.62
N ILE A 345 15.14 -1.24 -11.85
CA ILE A 345 14.47 -2.20 -12.74
C ILE A 345 14.11 -1.57 -14.07
N ASN A 346 13.68 -0.31 -14.02
CA ASN A 346 13.29 0.48 -15.18
C ASN A 346 13.46 1.97 -14.82
N HIS A 347 13.32 2.85 -15.81
CA HIS A 347 13.18 4.28 -15.61
C HIS A 347 12.15 4.59 -14.51
N PHE A 348 12.64 5.31 -13.50
CA PHE A 348 11.89 5.74 -12.34
C PHE A 348 11.28 4.59 -11.51
N ALA A 349 11.85 3.38 -11.61
CA ALA A 349 11.38 2.19 -10.91
C ALA A 349 12.52 1.42 -10.26
N TRP A 350 12.41 1.15 -8.96
CA TRP A 350 13.41 0.42 -8.20
C TRP A 350 12.80 -0.39 -7.04
N GLU A 351 13.55 -1.36 -6.54
CA GLU A 351 13.17 -2.23 -5.43
C GLU A 351 14.20 -2.16 -4.31
N PHE A 352 13.70 -2.23 -3.08
CA PHE A 352 14.48 -2.44 -1.87
C PHE A 352 14.34 -3.89 -1.42
N GLN A 353 15.47 -4.58 -1.24
CA GLN A 353 15.51 -6.00 -0.92
C GLN A 353 16.44 -6.30 0.25
N HIS A 354 16.10 -7.37 0.98
CA HIS A 354 16.94 -8.01 2.00
C HIS A 354 16.82 -9.53 1.83
N ASP A 355 17.94 -10.25 1.81
CA ASP A 355 17.96 -11.72 1.65
C ASP A 355 17.15 -12.22 0.43
N GLY A 356 17.28 -11.53 -0.72
CA GLY A 356 16.53 -11.84 -1.94
C GLY A 356 15.03 -11.58 -1.88
N LYS A 357 14.49 -11.15 -0.73
CA LYS A 357 13.08 -10.76 -0.57
C LYS A 357 12.93 -9.28 -0.81
N VAL A 358 12.03 -8.92 -1.72
CA VAL A 358 11.64 -7.53 -1.92
C VAL A 358 10.82 -7.07 -0.71
N LEU A 359 11.21 -5.96 -0.10
CA LEU A 359 10.52 -5.34 1.05
C LEU A 359 9.62 -4.19 0.59
N MET A 360 10.02 -3.49 -0.48
CA MET A 360 9.31 -2.36 -1.06
C MET A 360 9.69 -2.21 -2.53
N ARG A 361 8.71 -1.91 -3.38
CA ARG A 361 8.93 -1.46 -4.76
C ARG A 361 8.49 -0.01 -4.88
N THR A 362 9.24 0.79 -5.62
CA THR A 362 8.88 2.19 -5.89
C THR A 362 8.82 2.40 -7.40
N ILE A 363 7.74 3.02 -7.87
CA ILE A 363 7.56 3.42 -9.28
C ILE A 363 7.08 4.87 -9.27
N TYR A 364 7.72 5.76 -10.03
CA TYR A 364 7.38 7.19 -10.06
C TYR A 364 7.32 7.83 -8.65
N SER A 365 8.27 7.47 -7.77
CA SER A 365 8.29 7.89 -6.35
C SER A 365 7.11 7.43 -5.49
N GLN A 366 6.31 6.48 -5.95
CA GLN A 366 5.23 5.87 -5.18
C GLN A 366 5.65 4.49 -4.65
N PRO A 367 5.79 4.33 -3.32
CA PRO A 367 6.14 3.05 -2.72
C PRO A 367 4.91 2.13 -2.67
N SER A 368 5.13 0.86 -2.95
CA SER A 368 4.13 -0.20 -2.98
C SER A 368 4.70 -1.49 -2.38
N LEU A 369 3.80 -2.37 -1.94
CA LEU A 369 4.18 -3.70 -1.46
C LEU A 369 4.65 -4.59 -2.60
N PRO A 370 5.55 -5.54 -2.34
CA PRO A 370 6.04 -6.52 -3.31
C PRO A 370 4.93 -7.49 -3.71
N ARG A 371 4.09 -7.08 -4.65
CA ARG A 371 2.92 -7.85 -5.09
C ARG A 371 3.15 -8.57 -6.41
N SER A 372 2.43 -9.69 -6.55
CA SER A 372 2.07 -10.20 -7.86
C SER A 372 1.24 -9.15 -8.61
N ARG A 373 1.47 -8.99 -9.92
CA ARG A 373 0.78 -8.01 -10.77
C ARG A 373 -0.75 -8.12 -10.74
N VAL A 374 -1.28 -9.25 -10.26
CA VAL A 374 -2.70 -9.56 -10.12
C VAL A 374 -2.99 -10.05 -8.70
N ASN A 375 -4.10 -9.62 -8.09
CA ASN A 375 -4.57 -10.17 -6.83
C ASN A 375 -5.36 -11.47 -7.10
N ARG A 376 -4.82 -12.62 -6.65
CA ARG A 376 -5.43 -13.95 -6.85
C ARG A 376 -6.77 -14.13 -6.13
N SER A 377 -6.89 -13.61 -4.90
CA SER A 377 -8.13 -13.64 -4.11
C SER A 377 -9.24 -12.89 -4.83
N ARG A 378 -8.93 -11.68 -5.31
CA ARG A 378 -9.85 -10.83 -6.06
C ARG A 378 -10.25 -11.45 -7.39
N PHE A 379 -9.28 -11.94 -8.17
CA PHE A 379 -9.54 -12.64 -9.43
C PHE A 379 -10.46 -13.85 -9.26
N ARG A 380 -10.26 -14.65 -8.21
CA ARG A 380 -11.15 -15.76 -7.87
C ARG A 380 -12.57 -15.29 -7.53
N LYS A 381 -12.72 -14.17 -6.81
CA LYS A 381 -14.03 -13.57 -6.51
C LYS A 381 -14.73 -13.10 -7.80
N ASP A 382 -14.00 -12.48 -8.73
CA ASP A 382 -14.56 -12.06 -10.03
C ASP A 382 -15.04 -13.26 -10.84
N LEU A 383 -14.22 -14.31 -10.98
CA LEU A 383 -14.61 -15.54 -11.68
C LEU A 383 -15.86 -16.18 -11.07
N LYS A 384 -15.94 -16.22 -9.74
CA LYS A 384 -17.13 -16.73 -9.03
C LYS A 384 -18.35 -15.84 -9.28
N ARG A 385 -18.21 -14.52 -9.29
CA ARG A 385 -19.33 -13.61 -9.48
C ARG A 385 -19.85 -13.62 -10.91
N THR A 386 -18.95 -13.50 -11.87
CA THR A 386 -19.28 -13.38 -13.30
C THR A 386 -19.72 -14.72 -13.90
N PHE A 387 -19.04 -15.83 -13.59
CA PHE A 387 -19.28 -17.13 -14.23
C PHE A 387 -19.82 -18.21 -13.29
N GLN A 388 -20.04 -17.91 -12.00
CA GLN A 388 -20.35 -18.91 -10.97
C GLN A 388 -19.28 -20.03 -10.87
N LEU A 389 -18.07 -19.74 -11.33
CA LEU A 389 -16.96 -20.69 -11.38
C LEU A 389 -16.38 -20.92 -9.98
N THR A 390 -16.53 -22.13 -9.46
CA THR A 390 -16.07 -22.50 -8.11
C THR A 390 -15.10 -23.68 -8.08
N ASP A 391 -14.96 -24.40 -9.19
CA ASP A 391 -14.02 -25.51 -9.36
C ASP A 391 -12.56 -25.02 -9.22
N PRO A 392 -11.81 -25.47 -8.19
CA PRO A 392 -10.43 -25.05 -7.96
C PRO A 392 -9.49 -25.31 -9.15
N ALA A 393 -9.67 -26.40 -9.87
CA ALA A 393 -8.78 -26.76 -10.98
C ALA A 393 -8.96 -25.81 -12.18
N LYS A 394 -10.19 -25.39 -12.45
CA LYS A 394 -10.52 -24.43 -13.53
C LYS A 394 -10.03 -23.02 -13.18
N VAL A 395 -10.26 -22.59 -11.94
CA VAL A 395 -9.76 -21.30 -11.44
C VAL A 395 -8.23 -21.26 -11.54
N GLU A 396 -7.55 -22.36 -11.23
CA GLU A 396 -6.09 -22.40 -11.31
C GLU A 396 -5.56 -22.29 -12.74
N ARG A 397 -6.19 -22.99 -13.69
CA ARG A 397 -5.80 -22.88 -15.11
C ARG A 397 -5.92 -21.45 -15.62
N LEU A 398 -7.04 -20.78 -15.36
CA LEU A 398 -7.22 -19.37 -15.75
C LEU A 398 -6.22 -18.45 -15.03
N TRP A 399 -5.91 -18.74 -13.77
CA TRP A 399 -4.90 -18.00 -13.01
C TRP A 399 -3.50 -18.11 -13.62
N GLU A 400 -3.09 -19.31 -14.02
CA GLU A 400 -1.81 -19.53 -14.71
C GLU A 400 -1.76 -18.77 -16.05
N VAL A 401 -2.84 -18.79 -16.82
CA VAL A 401 -2.94 -18.02 -18.08
C VAL A 401 -2.74 -16.52 -17.82
N VAL A 402 -3.43 -15.97 -16.83
CA VAL A 402 -3.30 -14.54 -16.46
C VAL A 402 -1.90 -14.22 -15.97
N LEU A 403 -1.31 -15.11 -15.16
CA LEU A 403 0.05 -14.93 -14.65
C LEU A 403 1.07 -14.91 -15.79
N GLU A 404 0.97 -15.82 -16.75
CA GLU A 404 1.87 -15.88 -17.91
C GLU A 404 1.66 -14.70 -18.86
N ALA A 405 0.41 -14.31 -19.13
CA ALA A 405 0.11 -13.10 -19.89
C ALA A 405 0.66 -11.84 -19.21
N SER A 406 0.64 -11.78 -17.87
CA SER A 406 1.19 -10.66 -17.11
C SER A 406 2.71 -10.51 -17.25
N ARG A 407 3.43 -11.52 -17.75
CA ARG A 407 4.88 -11.49 -17.98
C ARG A 407 5.25 -10.98 -19.36
N GLN A 408 4.28 -10.74 -20.24
CA GLN A 408 4.54 -10.18 -21.56
C GLN A 408 5.17 -8.79 -21.45
N LYS A 409 6.05 -8.47 -22.40
CA LYS A 409 6.71 -7.16 -22.50
C LYS A 409 5.82 -6.10 -23.14
N HIS A 410 4.78 -6.53 -23.84
CA HIS A 410 3.85 -5.66 -24.55
C HIS A 410 2.45 -5.76 -23.93
N GLY A 411 1.65 -4.72 -24.14
CA GLY A 411 0.29 -4.70 -23.62
C GLY A 411 -0.53 -5.87 -24.16
N THR A 412 -1.13 -6.65 -23.27
CA THR A 412 -1.87 -7.88 -23.60
C THR A 412 -3.33 -7.72 -23.22
N LEU A 413 -4.25 -8.30 -24.03
CA LEU A 413 -5.68 -8.32 -23.72
C LEU A 413 -6.21 -9.74 -23.80
N LEU A 414 -6.72 -10.25 -22.68
CA LEU A 414 -7.44 -11.52 -22.61
C LEU A 414 -8.92 -11.24 -22.39
N VAL A 415 -9.80 -11.97 -23.06
CA VAL A 415 -11.26 -11.86 -22.89
C VAL A 415 -11.81 -13.25 -22.61
N VAL A 416 -12.40 -13.40 -21.43
CA VAL A 416 -13.10 -14.61 -20.99
C VAL A 416 -14.59 -14.39 -21.15
N THR A 417 -15.28 -15.24 -21.90
CA THR A 417 -16.74 -15.17 -22.06
C THR A 417 -17.34 -16.57 -22.17
N THR A 418 -18.56 -16.76 -21.65
CA THR A 418 -19.24 -18.06 -21.74
C THR A 418 -19.54 -18.50 -23.17
N GLU A 419 -19.65 -17.53 -24.09
CA GLU A 419 -19.98 -17.76 -25.51
C GLU A 419 -18.77 -17.49 -26.43
N ALA A 420 -17.57 -17.91 -26.02
CA ALA A 420 -16.33 -17.60 -26.72
C ALA A 420 -16.30 -18.11 -28.17
N LEU A 421 -16.88 -19.29 -28.44
CA LEU A 421 -17.00 -19.84 -29.78
C LEU A 421 -17.91 -18.98 -30.68
N ALA A 422 -19.07 -18.58 -30.16
CA ALA A 422 -20.03 -17.77 -30.91
C ALA A 422 -19.47 -16.36 -31.18
N GLU A 423 -18.81 -15.77 -30.20
CA GLU A 423 -18.14 -14.48 -30.35
C GLU A 423 -16.96 -14.54 -31.33
N ALA A 424 -16.20 -15.64 -31.34
CA ALA A 424 -15.16 -15.87 -32.34
C ALA A 424 -15.73 -15.90 -33.77
N ASP A 425 -16.83 -16.62 -34.01
CA ASP A 425 -17.47 -16.65 -35.34
C ASP A 425 -18.08 -15.29 -35.72
N ARG A 426 -18.71 -14.57 -34.77
CA ARG A 426 -19.23 -13.22 -34.99
C ARG A 426 -18.14 -12.24 -35.41
N LEU A 427 -16.97 -12.33 -34.79
CA LEU A 427 -15.81 -11.47 -35.03
C LEU A 427 -14.79 -12.05 -36.03
N LYS A 428 -15.14 -13.11 -36.79
CA LYS A 428 -14.18 -13.84 -37.65
C LYS A 428 -13.46 -13.01 -38.72
N LEU A 429 -14.07 -11.91 -39.16
CA LEU A 429 -13.43 -10.98 -40.12
C LEU A 429 -12.46 -9.99 -39.45
N GLN A 430 -12.40 -10.00 -38.12
CA GLN A 430 -11.63 -9.10 -37.27
C GLN A 430 -10.75 -9.85 -36.27
N CYS A 431 -10.47 -11.13 -36.53
CA CYS A 431 -9.57 -11.96 -35.75
C CYS A 431 -8.99 -13.09 -36.60
N THR A 432 -8.05 -13.85 -36.01
CA THR A 432 -7.64 -15.14 -36.55
C THR A 432 -8.33 -16.24 -35.76
N LEU A 433 -9.18 -17.02 -36.42
CA LEU A 433 -9.78 -18.22 -35.86
C LEU A 433 -8.73 -19.31 -35.72
N ILE A 434 -8.77 -20.03 -34.60
CA ILE A 434 -7.94 -21.22 -34.37
C ILE A 434 -8.83 -22.39 -33.97
N GLU A 435 -8.32 -23.61 -34.14
CA GLU A 435 -8.97 -24.76 -33.51
C GLU A 435 -8.91 -24.60 -31.98
N PRO A 436 -10.01 -24.88 -31.26
CA PRO A 436 -10.06 -24.70 -29.82
C PRO A 436 -8.92 -25.43 -29.11
N VAL A 437 -8.08 -24.67 -28.40
CA VAL A 437 -6.88 -25.21 -27.73
C VAL A 437 -6.85 -24.78 -26.26
N PRO A 438 -6.59 -25.69 -25.31
CA PRO A 438 -6.45 -25.32 -23.91
C PRO A 438 -5.16 -24.51 -23.73
N LEU A 439 -5.27 -23.35 -23.08
CA LEU A 439 -4.11 -22.49 -22.85
C LEU A 439 -3.18 -23.09 -21.79
N THR A 440 -1.95 -23.34 -22.20
CA THR A 440 -0.80 -23.68 -21.34
C THR A 440 0.16 -22.49 -21.29
N PRO A 441 1.11 -22.43 -20.33
CA PRO A 441 2.10 -21.35 -20.28
C PRO A 441 2.87 -21.12 -21.58
N LEU A 442 3.13 -22.17 -22.36
CA LEU A 442 3.75 -22.04 -23.69
C LEU A 442 2.79 -21.39 -24.69
N ILE A 443 1.57 -21.92 -24.80
CA ILE A 443 0.58 -21.44 -25.78
C ILE A 443 0.17 -20.01 -25.46
N THR A 444 -0.09 -19.69 -24.17
CA THR A 444 -0.38 -18.32 -23.72
C THR A 444 0.69 -17.37 -24.22
N ARG A 445 1.98 -17.68 -24.03
CA ARG A 445 3.08 -16.83 -24.50
C ARG A 445 3.06 -16.56 -26.00
N LEU A 446 2.75 -17.59 -26.80
CA LEU A 446 2.67 -17.49 -28.26
C LEU A 446 1.46 -16.66 -28.71
N VAL A 447 0.28 -16.90 -28.15
CA VAL A 447 -0.94 -16.21 -28.60
C VAL A 447 -1.02 -14.76 -28.12
N THR A 448 -0.39 -14.43 -26.99
CA THR A 448 -0.36 -13.06 -26.47
C THR A 448 0.75 -12.19 -27.07
N SER A 449 1.60 -12.74 -27.96
CA SER A 449 2.69 -11.96 -28.56
C SER A 449 2.27 -11.14 -29.78
N ILE A 450 1.00 -11.22 -30.18
CA ILE A 450 0.44 -10.46 -31.29
C ILE A 450 -0.51 -9.37 -30.77
N ASP A 451 -0.77 -8.36 -31.61
CA ASP A 451 -1.74 -7.32 -31.30
C ASP A 451 -3.17 -7.83 -31.35
N GLY A 452 -4.04 -7.24 -30.52
CA GLY A 452 -5.45 -7.61 -30.37
C GLY A 452 -5.71 -8.40 -29.08
N ALA A 453 -6.94 -8.88 -28.94
CA ALA A 453 -7.37 -9.69 -27.81
C ALA A 453 -7.26 -11.20 -28.10
N VAL A 454 -7.09 -11.98 -27.05
CA VAL A 454 -7.23 -13.44 -27.07
C VAL A 454 -8.57 -13.80 -26.45
N LEU A 455 -9.40 -14.54 -27.18
CA LEU A 455 -10.75 -14.88 -26.74
C LEU A 455 -10.80 -16.33 -26.23
N LEU A 456 -11.20 -16.49 -24.98
CA LEU A 456 -11.25 -17.76 -24.29
C LEU A 456 -12.57 -17.98 -23.53
N ASP A 457 -12.88 -19.24 -23.25
CA ASP A 457 -13.99 -19.62 -22.38
C ASP A 457 -13.56 -19.79 -20.91
N PRO A 458 -14.51 -19.96 -19.97
CA PRO A 458 -14.19 -20.22 -18.56
C PRO A 458 -13.44 -21.54 -18.30
N GLU A 459 -13.32 -22.43 -19.30
CA GLU A 459 -12.54 -23.66 -19.22
C GLU A 459 -11.07 -23.47 -19.65
N SER A 460 -10.71 -22.24 -20.04
CA SER A 460 -9.39 -21.85 -20.56
C SER A 460 -9.10 -22.32 -21.99
N TYR A 461 -10.12 -22.65 -22.79
CA TYR A 461 -9.94 -22.91 -24.22
C TYR A 461 -9.93 -21.61 -24.99
N CYS A 462 -8.94 -21.44 -25.86
CA CYS A 462 -8.81 -20.31 -26.76
C CYS A 462 -9.45 -20.63 -28.11
N TYR A 463 -10.28 -19.72 -28.61
CA TYR A 463 -11.03 -19.89 -29.87
C TYR A 463 -10.55 -18.94 -30.98
N SER A 464 -10.02 -17.77 -30.62
CA SER A 464 -9.47 -16.81 -31.56
C SER A 464 -8.41 -15.92 -30.95
N ILE A 465 -7.51 -15.44 -31.80
CA ILE A 465 -6.36 -14.62 -31.44
C ILE A 465 -6.34 -13.35 -32.30
N GLY A 466 -5.75 -12.29 -31.77
CA GLY A 466 -5.67 -10.99 -32.44
C GLY A 466 -7.05 -10.36 -32.70
N VAL A 467 -7.98 -10.57 -31.78
CA VAL A 467 -9.37 -10.10 -31.90
C VAL A 467 -9.42 -8.59 -31.71
N ILE A 468 -9.98 -7.89 -32.69
CA ILE A 468 -10.33 -6.48 -32.54
C ILE A 468 -11.70 -6.42 -31.87
N LEU A 469 -11.72 -6.02 -30.60
CA LEU A 469 -12.97 -5.91 -29.85
C LEU A 469 -13.81 -4.74 -30.36
N ASP A 470 -15.09 -5.01 -30.57
CA ASP A 470 -16.11 -3.99 -30.78
C ASP A 470 -16.72 -3.51 -29.45
N GLY A 471 -17.63 -2.55 -29.53
CA GLY A 471 -18.33 -2.02 -28.37
C GLY A 471 -18.79 -0.59 -28.59
N LYS A 472 -19.88 -0.21 -27.92
CA LYS A 472 -20.42 1.16 -28.00
C LYS A 472 -19.61 2.08 -27.11
N ALA A 473 -19.38 3.31 -27.56
CA ALA A 473 -18.77 4.32 -26.72
C ALA A 473 -19.67 4.57 -25.50
N SER A 474 -19.07 4.67 -24.33
CA SER A 474 -19.74 4.95 -23.07
C SER A 474 -19.02 6.06 -22.30
N GLY A 475 -19.68 6.64 -21.30
CA GLY A 475 -19.08 7.65 -20.43
C GLY A 475 -17.96 7.13 -19.52
N ARG A 476 -17.73 5.81 -19.50
CA ARG A 476 -16.71 5.14 -18.67
C ARG A 476 -15.33 5.07 -19.33
N GLY A 477 -15.24 5.39 -20.63
CA GLY A 477 -13.96 5.52 -21.32
C GLY A 477 -13.21 6.79 -20.90
N THR A 478 -11.88 6.73 -20.84
CA THR A 478 -11.05 7.91 -20.52
C THR A 478 -9.87 8.04 -21.49
N SER A 479 -9.61 9.26 -21.97
CA SER A 479 -8.46 9.59 -22.82
C SER A 479 -7.12 9.44 -22.09
N THR A 480 -7.13 9.36 -20.76
CA THR A 480 -5.91 9.16 -19.95
C THR A 480 -5.44 7.70 -19.93
N ARG A 481 -6.25 6.76 -20.42
CA ARG A 481 -5.91 5.33 -20.52
C ARG A 481 -5.75 4.90 -21.98
N GLY A 482 -5.00 3.82 -22.18
CA GLY A 482 -4.70 3.30 -23.52
C GLY A 482 -5.89 2.68 -24.24
N ALA A 483 -5.75 2.50 -25.56
CA ALA A 483 -6.80 1.95 -26.43
C ALA A 483 -7.29 0.56 -25.99
N ARG A 484 -6.38 -0.34 -25.57
CA ARG A 484 -6.74 -1.69 -25.10
C ARG A 484 -7.69 -1.65 -23.89
N TYR A 485 -7.40 -0.79 -22.91
CA TYR A 485 -8.24 -0.60 -21.73
C TYR A 485 -9.63 -0.07 -22.10
N ASN A 486 -9.69 0.98 -22.92
CA ASN A 486 -10.95 1.56 -23.35
C ASN A 486 -11.78 0.61 -24.24
N SER A 487 -11.14 -0.21 -25.08
CA SER A 487 -11.84 -1.25 -25.85
C SER A 487 -12.38 -2.36 -24.96
N ALA A 488 -11.63 -2.79 -23.95
CA ALA A 488 -12.09 -3.79 -22.99
C ALA A 488 -13.32 -3.32 -22.21
N ILE A 489 -13.35 -2.07 -21.73
CA ILE A 489 -14.53 -1.49 -21.06
C ILE A 489 -15.76 -1.56 -21.96
N ARG A 490 -15.64 -1.01 -23.18
CA ARG A 490 -16.77 -0.95 -24.12
C ARG A 490 -17.30 -2.34 -24.46
N TYR A 491 -16.40 -3.30 -24.67
CA TYR A 491 -16.77 -4.68 -24.97
C TYR A 491 -17.49 -5.34 -23.79
N VAL A 492 -16.91 -5.29 -22.58
CA VAL A 492 -17.51 -5.91 -21.38
C VAL A 492 -18.88 -5.29 -21.07
N GLU A 493 -19.01 -3.98 -21.18
CA GLU A 493 -20.25 -3.25 -20.92
C GLU A 493 -21.37 -3.63 -21.90
N THR A 494 -21.04 -3.76 -23.18
CA THR A 494 -22.03 -4.01 -24.24
C THR A 494 -22.25 -5.49 -24.57
N SER A 495 -21.37 -6.37 -24.11
CA SER A 495 -21.50 -7.82 -24.28
C SER A 495 -22.83 -8.30 -23.70
N PRO A 496 -23.65 -9.07 -24.42
CA PRO A 496 -24.86 -9.67 -23.86
C PRO A 496 -24.54 -10.85 -22.92
N TYR A 497 -23.33 -11.38 -22.97
CA TYR A 497 -22.89 -12.55 -22.22
C TYR A 497 -22.07 -12.16 -20.97
N PRO A 498 -22.07 -13.02 -19.93
CA PRO A 498 -21.09 -12.92 -18.86
C PRO A 498 -19.68 -12.86 -19.44
N CYS A 499 -18.96 -11.79 -19.10
CA CYS A 499 -17.69 -11.47 -19.72
C CYS A 499 -16.75 -10.83 -18.71
N LEU A 500 -15.48 -11.24 -18.77
CA LEU A 500 -14.38 -10.72 -17.98
C LEU A 500 -13.21 -10.42 -18.92
N ALA A 501 -12.74 -9.19 -18.94
CA ALA A 501 -11.55 -8.80 -19.68
C ALA A 501 -10.36 -8.57 -18.75
N ILE A 502 -9.19 -9.10 -19.10
CA ILE A 502 -7.92 -8.84 -18.42
C ILE A 502 -7.05 -8.01 -19.35
N VAL A 503 -6.76 -6.78 -18.96
CA VAL A 503 -5.84 -5.87 -19.65
C VAL A 503 -4.52 -5.86 -18.90
N VAL A 504 -3.45 -6.31 -19.54
CA VAL A 504 -2.07 -6.14 -19.06
C VAL A 504 -1.48 -4.94 -19.80
N SER A 505 -1.02 -3.93 -19.09
CA SER A 505 -0.33 -2.79 -19.66
C SER A 505 1.17 -3.06 -19.86
N GLU A 506 1.81 -2.23 -20.67
CA GLU A 506 3.25 -2.32 -20.97
C GLU A 506 4.12 -2.07 -19.73
N ASP A 507 3.63 -1.25 -18.79
CA ASP A 507 4.26 -1.05 -17.47
C ASP A 507 4.00 -2.19 -16.48
N GLY A 508 3.26 -3.23 -16.89
CA GLY A 508 3.00 -4.43 -16.12
C GLY A 508 1.85 -4.34 -15.13
N MET A 509 1.06 -3.25 -15.11
CA MET A 509 -0.21 -3.25 -14.40
C MET A 509 -1.20 -4.21 -15.06
N VAL A 510 -2.07 -4.82 -14.25
CA VAL A 510 -3.12 -5.71 -14.75
C VAL A 510 -4.46 -5.25 -14.23
N ASN A 511 -5.37 -4.92 -15.15
CA ASN A 511 -6.74 -4.55 -14.85
C ASN A 511 -7.67 -5.71 -15.22
N VAL A 512 -8.48 -6.14 -14.26
CA VAL A 512 -9.58 -7.08 -14.50
C VAL A 512 -10.88 -6.28 -14.56
N ILE A 513 -11.62 -6.41 -15.65
CA ILE A 513 -12.82 -5.63 -15.95
C ILE A 513 -13.98 -6.61 -16.09
N THR A 514 -15.03 -6.38 -15.29
CA THR A 514 -16.30 -7.12 -15.38
C THR A 514 -17.45 -6.12 -15.34
N LYS A 515 -18.64 -6.52 -15.78
CA LYS A 515 -19.83 -5.64 -15.71
C LYS A 515 -20.13 -5.20 -14.29
N GLU A 516 -19.93 -6.08 -13.32
CA GLU A 516 -20.25 -5.78 -11.94
C GLU A 516 -19.30 -4.75 -11.34
N ARG A 517 -18.02 -4.76 -11.74
CA ARG A 517 -17.04 -3.73 -11.33
C ARG A 517 -17.37 -2.37 -11.90
N LEU A 518 -17.83 -2.32 -13.15
CA LEU A 518 -18.23 -1.07 -13.80
C LEU A 518 -19.45 -0.41 -13.13
N GLY A 519 -20.24 -1.19 -12.37
CA GLY A 519 -21.38 -0.70 -11.59
C GLY A 519 -21.07 -0.38 -10.12
N GLU A 520 -19.88 -0.70 -9.61
CA GLU A 520 -19.44 -0.39 -8.23
C GLU A 520 -18.73 0.96 -8.10
N GLU A 521 -18.38 1.59 -9.24
CA GLU A 521 -17.78 2.94 -9.31
C GLU A 521 -18.84 4.05 -9.46
N GLU A 522 -20.13 3.72 -9.29
CA GLU A 522 -21.28 4.63 -9.13
C GLU A 522 -21.68 4.75 -7.65
#